data_AF-A0A957T9D7-F1
#
_entry.id   AF-A0A957T9D7-F1
#
_cell.length_a   1.000
_cell.length_b   1.000
_cell.length_c   1.000
_cell.angle_alpha   90.00
_cell.angle_beta   90.00
_cell.angle_gamma   90.00
#
_symmetry.space_group_name_H-M   'P 1'
#
loop_
_entity.id
_entity.type
_entity.pdbx_description
1 polymer ?
#
loop_
_entity_poly.entity_id
_entity_poly.type
_entity_poly.pdbx_seq_one_letter_code
_entity_poly.pdbx_strand_id
1 'polypeptide(L)'
;MSFMTRSRRRAAISLSVFTLLLILLLAASSLMAMFSPMMFDAPGSTEDPAIWRTFYSIIAAPVITLIGIVASWIAFWLRRHGTALIIAILPIVYVVSVIVLT
;
A
#
# COMPACT_ATOMS: atom_id res chain seq x y z
N MET A 1 -3.87 27.72 -21.80
CA MET A 1 -3.80 26.42 -21.09
C MET A 1 -2.40 25.87 -21.22
N SER A 2 -1.74 25.67 -20.08
CA SER A 2 -0.28 25.63 -19.88
C SER A 2 0.43 24.44 -20.55
N PHE A 3 1.56 24.74 -21.21
CA PHE A 3 2.58 23.80 -21.68
C PHE A 3 3.05 22.88 -20.54
N MET A 4 2.50 21.68 -20.45
CA MET A 4 3.01 20.64 -19.57
C MET A 4 4.16 19.95 -20.30
N THR A 5 5.38 19.99 -19.74
CA THR A 5 6.54 19.31 -20.33
C THR A 5 6.23 17.82 -20.52
N ARG A 6 6.67 17.23 -21.64
CA ARG A 6 6.34 15.85 -22.04
C ARG A 6 6.68 14.83 -20.94
N SER A 7 7.70 15.10 -20.13
CA SER A 7 8.13 14.30 -18.96
C SER A 7 7.14 14.36 -17.79
N ARG A 8 6.65 15.55 -17.42
CA ARG A 8 5.66 15.73 -16.35
C ARG A 8 4.34 15.01 -16.68
N ARG A 9 3.92 15.06 -17.96
CA ARG A 9 2.71 14.36 -18.43
C ARG A 9 2.85 12.85 -18.29
N ARG A 10 4.00 12.28 -18.68
CA ARG A 10 4.26 10.84 -18.54
C ARG A 10 4.25 10.42 -17.07
N ALA A 11 4.95 11.17 -16.21
CA ALA A 11 4.96 10.89 -14.77
C ALA A 11 3.57 10.96 -14.13
N ALA A 12 2.73 11.93 -14.53
CA ALA A 12 1.36 12.03 -14.06
C ALA A 12 0.54 10.80 -14.45
N ILE A 13 0.60 10.38 -15.72
CA ILE A 13 -0.11 9.20 -16.22
C ILE A 13 0.35 7.94 -15.49
N SER A 14 1.67 7.73 -15.37
CA SER A 14 2.20 6.59 -14.63
C SER A 14 1.73 6.57 -13.18
N LEU A 15 1.79 7.71 -12.49
CA LEU A 15 1.34 7.81 -11.09
C LEU A 15 -0.16 7.57 -10.96
N SER A 16 -0.98 8.06 -11.89
CA SER A 16 -2.42 7.77 -11.92
C SER A 16 -2.69 6.28 -12.10
N VAL A 17 -1.98 5.60 -13.00
CA VAL A 17 -2.12 4.14 -13.18
C VAL A 17 -1.73 3.40 -11.90
N PHE A 18 -0.59 3.73 -11.29
CA PHE A 18 -0.19 3.15 -10.00
C PHE A 18 -1.22 3.42 -8.90
N THR A 19 -1.78 4.63 -8.84
CA THR A 19 -2.80 4.99 -7.85
C THR A 19 -4.03 4.11 -8.00
N LEU A 20 -4.50 3.82 -9.22
CA LEU A 20 -5.63 2.92 -9.43
C LEU A 20 -5.34 1.51 -8.91
N LEU A 21 -4.14 0.98 -9.20
CA LEU A 21 -3.72 -0.32 -8.66
C LEU A 21 -3.64 -0.32 -7.12
N LEU A 22 -3.12 0.77 -6.54
CA LEU A 22 -3.03 0.93 -5.09
C LEU A 22 -4.41 1.10 -4.43
N ILE A 23 -5.39 1.70 -5.11
CA ILE A 23 -6.77 1.76 -4.61
C ILE A 23 -7.39 0.36 -4.58
N LEU A 24 -7.18 -0.45 -5.62
CA LEU A 24 -7.63 -1.85 -5.62
C LEU A 24 -6.94 -2.64 -4.49
N LEU A 25 -5.63 -2.44 -4.31
CA LEU A 25 -4.87 -3.04 -3.22
C LEU A 25 -5.38 -2.58 -1.84
N LEU A 26 -5.72 -1.31 -1.69
CA LEU A 26 -6.27 -0.74 -0.46
C LEU A 26 -7.62 -1.39 -0.13
N ALA A 27 -8.50 -1.55 -1.12
CA ALA A 27 -9.79 -2.22 -0.93
C ALA A 27 -9.61 -3.69 -0.52
N ALA A 28 -8.78 -4.43 -1.24
CA ALA A 28 -8.50 -5.84 -0.94
C ALA A 28 -7.88 -6.03 0.45
N SER A 29 -6.85 -5.24 0.78
CA SER A 29 -6.18 -5.30 2.09
C SER A 29 -7.07 -4.85 3.23
N SER A 30 -7.97 -3.88 3.02
CA SER A 30 -8.97 -3.48 4.02
C SER A 30 -9.97 -4.60 4.32
N LEU A 31 -10.42 -5.33 3.30
CA LEU A 31 -11.27 -6.51 3.49
C LEU A 31 -10.54 -7.59 4.28
N MET A 32 -9.28 -7.88 3.95
CA MET A 32 -8.47 -8.83 4.72
C MET A 32 -8.29 -8.39 6.17
N ALA A 33 -8.00 -7.11 6.41
CA ALA A 33 -7.88 -6.58 7.77
C ALA A 33 -9.19 -6.71 8.56
N MET A 34 -10.34 -6.49 7.92
CA MET A 34 -11.65 -6.64 8.55
C MET A 34 -11.91 -8.08 9.01
N PHE A 35 -11.51 -9.08 8.22
CA PHE A 35 -11.69 -10.50 8.57
C PHE A 35 -10.54 -11.09 9.40
N SER A 36 -9.43 -10.36 9.57
CA SER A 36 -8.25 -10.86 10.29
C SER A 36 -8.46 -11.29 11.75
N PRO A 37 -9.43 -10.74 12.54
CA PRO A 37 -9.67 -11.23 13.90
C PRO A 37 -10.09 -12.71 13.97
N MET A 38 -10.65 -13.27 12.89
CA MET A 38 -11.05 -14.69 12.83
C MET A 38 -9.87 -15.65 12.99
N MET A 39 -8.63 -15.16 12.84
CA MET A 39 -7.42 -15.94 13.11
C MET A 39 -7.30 -16.38 14.58
N PHE A 40 -8.01 -15.71 15.49
CA PHE A 40 -7.98 -15.99 16.91
C PHE A 40 -9.11 -16.93 17.39
N ASP A 41 -9.96 -17.43 16.49
CA ASP A 41 -11.07 -18.32 16.86
C ASP A 41 -10.58 -19.75 17.22
N ALA A 42 -9.35 -20.12 16.86
CA ALA A 42 -8.78 -21.43 17.17
C ALA A 42 -8.26 -21.49 18.62
N PRO A 43 -8.44 -22.61 19.35
CA PRO A 43 -7.93 -22.74 20.71
C PRO A 43 -6.39 -22.66 20.73
N GLY A 44 -5.85 -21.84 21.64
CA GLY A 44 -4.42 -21.59 21.78
C GLY A 44 -3.84 -20.54 20.81
N SER A 45 -4.65 -19.99 19.89
CA SER A 45 -4.19 -19.00 18.91
C SER A 45 -3.71 -17.68 19.52
N THR A 46 -4.25 -17.29 20.68
CA THR A 46 -3.85 -16.08 21.42
C THR A 46 -2.47 -16.21 22.05
N GLU A 47 -2.02 -17.44 22.30
CA GLU A 47 -0.71 -17.73 22.89
C GLU A 47 0.39 -17.83 21.83
N ASP A 48 0.03 -17.93 20.54
CA ASP A 48 0.99 -18.04 19.44
C ASP A 48 1.46 -16.65 18.96
N PRO A 49 2.74 -16.28 19.17
CA PRO A 49 3.27 -15.00 18.71
C PRO A 49 3.27 -14.85 17.18
N ALA A 50 3.27 -15.94 16.43
CA ALA A 50 3.20 -15.90 14.96
C ALA A 50 1.85 -15.34 14.48
N ILE A 51 0.75 -15.75 15.11
CA ILE A 51 -0.60 -15.28 14.76
C ILE A 51 -0.72 -13.76 15.01
N TRP A 52 -0.18 -13.28 16.13
CA TRP A 52 -0.11 -11.84 16.42
C TRP A 52 0.70 -11.05 15.38
N ARG A 53 1.87 -11.56 14.98
CA ARG A 53 2.67 -10.91 13.93
C ARG A 53 1.92 -10.82 12.61
N THR A 54 1.25 -11.89 12.20
CA THR A 54 0.47 -11.93 10.96
C THR A 54 -0.72 -10.97 11.04
N PHE A 55 -1.44 -10.94 12.17
CA PHE A 55 -2.55 -10.02 12.40
C PHE A 55 -2.13 -8.56 12.24
N TYR A 56 -1.06 -8.13 12.93
CA TYR A 56 -0.57 -6.76 12.80
C TYR A 56 -0.06 -6.44 11.39
N SER A 57 0.55 -7.41 10.72
CA SER A 57 1.04 -7.25 9.35
C SER A 57 -0.11 -7.00 8.36
N ILE A 58 -1.22 -7.73 8.51
CA ILE A 58 -2.43 -7.57 7.70
C ILE A 58 -3.08 -6.20 7.98
N ILE A 59 -3.19 -5.78 9.24
CA ILE A 59 -3.76 -4.47 9.60
C ILE A 59 -2.91 -3.30 9.08
N ALA A 60 -1.58 -3.44 9.09
CA ALA A 60 -0.68 -2.40 8.60
C ALA A 60 -0.74 -2.25 7.06
N ALA A 61 -1.14 -3.28 6.31
CA ALA A 61 -1.22 -3.24 4.85
C ALA A 61 -2.11 -2.11 4.29
N PRO A 62 -3.40 -1.95 4.70
CA PRO A 62 -4.22 -0.84 4.23
C PRO A 62 -3.68 0.52 4.69
N VAL A 63 -3.12 0.61 5.90
CA VAL A 63 -2.55 1.86 6.43
C VAL A 63 -1.35 2.32 5.60
N ILE A 64 -0.39 1.43 5.34
CA ILE A 64 0.79 1.71 4.52
C ILE A 64 0.38 2.03 3.09
N THR A 65 -0.61 1.34 2.55
CA THR A 65 -1.13 1.62 1.20
C THR A 65 -1.72 3.01 1.11
N LEU A 66 -2.55 3.41 2.08
CA LEU A 66 -3.14 4.75 2.12
C LEU A 66 -2.06 5.84 2.25
N ILE A 67 -1.10 5.66 3.17
CA ILE A 67 0.03 6.59 3.35
C ILE A 67 0.85 6.68 2.06
N GLY A 68 1.14 5.54 1.41
CA GLY A 68 1.88 5.49 0.16
C GLY A 68 1.20 6.25 -0.98
N ILE A 69 -0.13 6.12 -1.12
CA ILE A 69 -0.90 6.90 -2.09
C ILE A 69 -0.72 8.40 -1.79
N VAL A 70 -1.03 8.85 -0.58
CA VAL A 70 -0.97 10.28 -0.22
C VAL A 70 0.44 10.83 -0.38
N ALA A 71 1.45 10.14 0.14
CA ALA A 71 2.85 10.56 0.05
C ALA A 71 3.37 10.61 -1.39
N SER A 72 2.95 9.69 -2.25
CA SER A 72 3.34 9.69 -3.66
C SER A 72 2.81 10.92 -4.40
N TRP A 73 1.57 11.34 -4.12
CA TRP A 73 1.00 12.56 -4.67
C TRP A 73 1.66 13.81 -4.11
N ILE A 74 1.94 13.87 -2.80
CA ILE A 74 2.70 14.98 -2.21
C ILE A 74 4.07 15.13 -2.90
N ALA A 75 4.81 14.04 -3.09
CA ALA A 75 6.09 14.06 -3.78
C ALA A 75 5.96 14.53 -5.25
N PHE A 76 4.87 14.15 -5.93
CA PHE A 76 4.58 14.60 -7.28
C PHE A 76 4.31 16.11 -7.34
N TRP A 77 3.56 16.66 -6.38
CA TRP A 77 3.30 18.09 -6.24
C TRP A 77 4.58 18.90 -5.97
N LEU A 78 5.51 18.34 -5.20
CA LEU A 78 6.85 18.89 -4.97
C LEU A 78 7.80 18.79 -6.19
N ARG A 79 7.27 18.42 -7.36
CA ARG A 79 8.02 18.20 -8.62
C ARG A 79 9.09 17.10 -8.54
N ARG A 80 9.05 16.26 -7.51
CA ARG A 80 9.95 15.11 -7.32
C ARG A 80 9.35 13.86 -7.97
N HIS A 81 9.23 13.89 -9.30
CA HIS A 81 8.52 12.85 -10.06
C HIS A 81 9.10 11.43 -9.89
N GLY A 82 10.43 11.28 -9.83
CA GLY A 82 11.06 9.97 -9.58
C GLY A 82 10.75 9.43 -8.18
N THR A 83 10.79 10.32 -7.17
CA THR A 83 10.48 9.96 -5.78
C THR A 83 9.01 9.57 -5.60
N ALA A 84 8.09 10.25 -6.28
CA ALA A 84 6.67 9.90 -6.28
C ALA A 84 6.43 8.45 -6.75
N LEU A 85 7.12 8.03 -7.82
CA LEU A 85 7.01 6.67 -8.34
C LEU A 85 7.63 5.63 -7.39
N ILE A 86 8.77 5.93 -6.77
CA ILE A 86 9.39 5.05 -5.77
C ILE A 86 8.45 4.85 -4.58
N ILE A 87 7.85 5.93 -4.06
CA ILE A 87 6.89 5.87 -2.95
C ILE A 87 5.67 5.04 -3.33
N ALA A 88 5.17 5.16 -4.57
CA ALA A 88 4.04 4.37 -5.05
C ALA A 88 4.33 2.86 -5.12
N ILE A 89 5.59 2.44 -5.17
CA ILE A 89 5.99 1.02 -5.17
C ILE A 89 6.07 0.45 -3.75
N LEU A 90 6.30 1.29 -2.72
CA LEU A 90 6.46 0.84 -1.33
C LEU A 90 5.30 -0.04 -0.81
N PRO A 91 4.02 0.31 -1.03
CA PRO A 91 2.93 -0.55 -0.58
C PRO A 91 2.93 -1.95 -1.22
N ILE A 92 3.32 -2.03 -2.49
CA ILE A 92 3.40 -3.30 -3.22
C ILE A 92 4.48 -4.18 -2.60
N VAL A 93 5.67 -3.60 -2.36
CA VAL A 93 6.78 -4.30 -1.71
C VAL A 93 6.40 -4.78 -0.32
N TYR A 94 5.70 -3.94 0.45
CA TYR A 94 5.21 -4.31 1.78
C TYR A 94 4.27 -5.51 1.71
N VAL A 95 3.23 -5.47 0.85
CA VAL A 95 2.26 -6.56 0.74
C VAL A 95 2.92 -7.86 0.28
N VAL A 96 3.84 -7.79 -0.69
CA VAL A 96 4.61 -8.97 -1.12
C VAL A 96 5.44 -9.52 0.03
N SER A 97 6.06 -8.64 0.84
CA SER A 97 6.84 -9.07 2.00
C SER A 97 5.97 -9.75 3.06
N VAL A 98 4.76 -9.23 3.31
CA VAL A 98 3.80 -9.88 4.21
C VAL A 98 3.49 -11.29 3.71
N ILE A 99 3.08 -11.43 2.44
CA ILE A 99 2.71 -12.73 1.86
C ILE A 99 3.85 -13.77 1.92
N VAL A 100 5.11 -13.33 1.81
CA VAL A 100 6.27 -14.22 1.82
C VAL A 100 6.73 -14.57 3.24
N LEU A 101 6.53 -13.69 4.21
CA LEU A 101 7.06 -13.82 5.57
C LEU A 101 6.04 -14.30 6.61
N THR A 102 4.75 -14.34 6.26
CA THR A 102 3.66 -14.88 7.08
C THR A 102 3.22 -16.25 6.58
#